data_AF-V7AI49-F1
#
_entry.id   AF-V7AI49-F1
#
_cell.length_a   1.000
_cell.length_b   1.000
_cell.length_c   1.000
_cell.angle_alpha   90.00
_cell.angle_beta   90.00
_cell.angle_gamma   90.00
#
_symmetry.space_group_name_H-M   'P 1'
#
loop_
_entity.id
_entity.type
_entity.pdbx_description
1 polymer ?
#
loop_
_entity_poly.entity_id
_entity_poly.type
_entity_poly.pdbx_seq_one_letter_code
_entity_poly.pdbx_strand_id
1 'polypeptide(L)'
;MSSIAKFLVCGLVSYEGHKWAQHRKIINPAFNLEKLKNMLPKFSQSCHEVISAWMRMLSSDGKCEIDVWPFLQNLTRDVISRTAFGSSYAEGEKIF
;
A
#
# COMPACT_ATOMS: atom_id res chain seq x y z
N MET A 1 5.24 20.62 -14.55
CA MET A 1 5.00 19.77 -13.36
C MET A 1 4.42 20.64 -12.26
N SER A 2 3.30 20.24 -11.65
CA SER A 2 2.65 21.02 -10.59
C SER A 2 3.54 21.16 -9.34
N SER A 3 3.31 22.18 -8.52
CA SER A 3 4.11 22.45 -7.32
C SER A 3 4.10 21.28 -6.31
N ILE A 4 2.98 20.57 -6.19
CA ILE A 4 2.83 19.39 -5.31
C ILE A 4 3.63 18.19 -5.85
N ALA A 5 3.62 17.97 -7.17
CA ALA A 5 4.39 16.89 -7.79
C ALA A 5 5.90 17.04 -7.51
N LYS A 6 6.41 18.28 -7.42
CA LYS A 6 7.81 18.52 -7.01
C LYS A 6 8.09 18.04 -5.58
N PHE A 7 7.18 18.24 -4.63
CA PHE A 7 7.39 17.77 -3.26
C PHE A 7 7.26 16.25 -3.11
N LEU A 8 6.38 15.62 -3.89
CA LEU A 8 6.18 14.15 -3.85
C LEU A 8 7.27 13.38 -4.61
N VAL A 9 7.86 13.97 -5.65
CA VAL A 9 8.91 13.33 -6.48
C VAL A 9 10.31 13.62 -5.94
N CYS A 10 10.51 14.71 -5.18
CA CYS A 10 11.79 15.01 -4.53
C CYS A 10 12.09 14.00 -3.42
N GLY A 11 13.07 13.12 -3.66
CA GLY A 11 13.48 12.12 -2.68
C GLY A 11 14.33 11.02 -3.31
N LEU A 12 14.23 9.80 -2.78
CA LEU A 12 15.03 8.67 -3.24
C LEU A 12 14.87 8.40 -4.75
N VAL A 13 13.69 8.62 -5.31
CA VAL A 13 13.37 8.38 -6.73
C VAL A 13 14.04 9.41 -7.65
N SER A 14 14.28 10.63 -7.18
CA SER A 14 14.87 11.72 -7.97
C SER A 14 16.34 11.98 -7.69
N TYR A 15 16.89 11.49 -6.59
CA TYR A 15 18.30 11.70 -6.25
C TYR A 15 19.20 10.84 -7.13
N GLU A 16 20.42 11.35 -7.36
CA GLU A 16 21.47 10.66 -8.10
C GLU A 16 22.78 10.63 -7.29
N GLY A 17 23.75 9.85 -7.78
CA GLY A 17 25.11 9.79 -7.24
C GLY A 17 25.18 9.50 -5.74
N HIS A 18 26.04 10.25 -5.04
CA HIS A 18 26.29 10.05 -3.61
C HIS A 18 25.04 10.26 -2.75
N LYS A 19 24.21 11.25 -3.09
CA LYS A 19 22.99 11.56 -2.33
C LYS A 19 21.97 10.41 -2.42
N TRP A 20 21.79 9.85 -3.61
CA TRP A 20 20.99 8.63 -3.78
C TRP A 20 21.54 7.47 -2.98
N ALA A 21 22.85 7.20 -3.09
CA ALA A 21 23.49 6.06 -2.42
C ALA A 21 23.32 6.14 -0.90
N GLN A 22 23.47 7.33 -0.31
CA GLN A 22 23.26 7.58 1.11
C GLN A 22 21.81 7.29 1.53
N HIS A 23 20.83 7.84 0.82
CA HIS A 23 19.41 7.64 1.15
C HIS A 23 18.98 6.17 0.95
N ARG A 24 19.47 5.51 -0.12
CA ARG A 24 19.20 4.09 -0.38
C ARG A 24 19.73 3.22 0.75
N LYS A 25 20.94 3.52 1.26
CA LYS A 25 21.55 2.81 2.39
C LYS A 25 20.71 2.94 3.67
N ILE A 26 20.11 4.10 3.93
CA ILE A 26 19.26 4.33 5.10
C ILE A 26 17.95 3.52 5.01
N ILE A 27 17.35 3.44 3.82
CA ILE A 27 16.01 2.84 3.62
C ILE A 27 16.07 1.31 3.45
N ASN A 28 17.13 0.78 2.82
CA ASN A 28 17.26 -0.65 2.51
C ASN A 28 16.99 -1.62 3.69
N PRO A 29 17.42 -1.34 4.94
CA PRO A 29 17.14 -2.23 6.07
C PRO A 29 15.64 -2.50 6.31
N ALA A 30 14.74 -1.57 5.96
CA ALA A 30 13.30 -1.76 6.08
C ALA A 30 12.74 -2.80 5.08
N PHE A 31 13.49 -3.08 4.00
CA PHE A 31 13.10 -3.99 2.92
C PHE A 31 13.90 -5.30 2.93
N ASN A 32 14.58 -5.63 4.04
CA ASN A 32 15.19 -6.94 4.18
C ASN A 32 14.13 -8.04 4.40
N LEU A 33 14.49 -9.29 4.15
CA LEU A 33 13.54 -10.41 4.15
C LEU A 33 12.78 -10.57 5.48
N GLU A 34 13.45 -10.42 6.62
CA GLU A 34 12.80 -10.56 7.93
C GLU A 34 11.80 -9.43 8.19
N LYS A 35 12.10 -8.20 7.74
CA LYS A 35 11.13 -7.11 7.80
C LYS A 35 9.94 -7.34 6.87
N LEU A 36 10.17 -7.86 5.66
CA LEU A 36 9.09 -8.20 4.73
C LEU A 36 8.20 -9.33 5.28
N LYS A 37 8.77 -10.36 5.92
CA LYS A 37 8.00 -11.41 6.59
C LYS A 37 7.07 -10.85 7.66
N ASN A 38 7.53 -9.86 8.43
CA ASN A 38 6.70 -9.19 9.44
C ASN A 38 5.55 -8.37 8.83
N MET A 39 5.63 -8.01 7.54
CA MET A 39 4.55 -7.32 6.82
C MET A 39 3.46 -8.28 6.31
N LEU A 40 3.77 -9.58 6.14
CA LEU A 40 2.85 -10.58 5.60
C LEU A 40 1.48 -10.63 6.32
N PRO A 41 1.40 -10.57 7.67
CA PRO A 41 0.11 -10.56 8.34
C PRO A 41 -0.76 -9.36 7.93
N LYS A 42 -0.16 -8.19 7.69
CA LYS A 42 -0.88 -6.99 7.24
C LYS A 42 -1.34 -7.12 5.79
N PHE A 43 -0.51 -7.69 4.90
CA PHE A 43 -0.95 -8.02 3.53
C PHE A 43 -2.14 -8.98 3.53
N SER A 44 -2.04 -10.05 4.33
CA SER A 44 -3.11 -11.04 4.46
C SER A 44 -4.39 -10.40 4.96
N GLN A 45 -4.31 -9.51 5.96
CA GLN A 45 -5.47 -8.79 6.49
C GLN A 45 -6.16 -7.95 5.39
N SER A 46 -5.42 -7.15 4.64
CA SER A 46 -5.99 -6.33 3.56
C SER A 46 -6.63 -7.20 2.47
N CYS A 47 -6.02 -8.33 2.11
CA CYS A 47 -6.61 -9.29 1.16
C CYS A 47 -7.91 -9.90 1.69
N HIS A 48 -7.95 -10.31 2.96
CA HIS A 48 -9.15 -10.87 3.59
C HIS A 48 -10.31 -9.87 3.57
N GLU A 49 -10.05 -8.58 3.78
CA GLU A 49 -11.07 -7.54 3.74
C GLU A 49 -11.69 -7.40 2.34
N VAL A 50 -10.87 -7.46 1.28
CA VAL A 50 -11.34 -7.46 -0.13
C VAL A 50 -12.18 -8.70 -0.43
N ILE A 51 -11.68 -9.89 -0.09
CA ILE A 51 -12.40 -11.16 -0.31
C ILE A 51 -13.74 -11.14 0.44
N SER A 52 -13.74 -10.65 1.68
CA SER A 52 -14.96 -10.52 2.48
C SER A 52 -15.96 -9.55 1.85
N ALA A 53 -15.50 -8.48 1.21
CA ALA A 53 -16.36 -7.57 0.47
C ALA A 53 -16.98 -8.26 -0.75
N TRP A 54 -16.19 -8.99 -1.54
CA TRP A 54 -16.69 -9.75 -2.68
C TRP A 54 -17.71 -10.82 -2.27
N MET A 55 -17.47 -11.54 -1.17
CA MET A 55 -18.41 -12.53 -0.64
C MET A 55 -19.78 -11.91 -0.30
N ARG A 56 -19.82 -10.66 0.16
CA ARG A 56 -21.07 -9.95 0.45
C ARG A 56 -21.81 -9.47 -0.81
N MET A 57 -21.14 -9.44 -1.96
CA MET A 57 -21.71 -9.01 -3.24
C MET A 57 -22.33 -10.16 -4.04
N LEU A 58 -22.18 -11.41 -3.57
CA LEU A 58 -22.78 -12.58 -4.23
C LEU A 58 -24.31 -12.48 -4.23
N SER A 59 -24.94 -12.80 -5.36
CA SER A 59 -26.39 -12.99 -5.45
C SER A 59 -26.82 -14.30 -4.77
N SER A 60 -28.13 -14.52 -4.68
CA SER A 60 -28.71 -15.71 -4.02
C SER A 60 -28.27 -17.04 -4.62
N ASP A 61 -27.82 -17.06 -5.88
CA ASP A 61 -27.26 -18.24 -6.56
C ASP A 61 -25.74 -18.37 -6.37
N GLY A 62 -25.13 -17.52 -5.54
CA GLY A 62 -23.71 -17.56 -5.19
C GLY A 62 -22.78 -17.00 -6.28
N LYS A 63 -23.28 -16.20 -7.21
CA LYS A 63 -22.49 -15.62 -8.31
C LYS A 63 -22.53 -14.10 -8.26
N CYS A 64 -21.57 -13.44 -8.88
CA CYS A 64 -21.64 -12.02 -9.21
C CYS A 64 -20.54 -11.70 -10.22
N GLU A 65 -20.76 -10.67 -11.04
CA GLU A 65 -19.70 -10.04 -11.83
C GLU A 65 -19.20 -8.82 -11.07
N ILE A 66 -17.88 -8.68 -10.95
CA ILE A 66 -17.24 -7.62 -10.18
C ILE A 66 -16.18 -6.94 -11.04
N ASP A 67 -16.26 -5.61 -11.14
CA ASP A 67 -15.11 -4.81 -11.55
C ASP A 67 -14.09 -4.79 -10.41
N VAL A 68 -12.99 -5.52 -10.58
CA VAL A 68 -11.95 -5.66 -9.55
C VAL A 68 -11.03 -4.44 -9.46
N TRP A 69 -11.04 -3.55 -10.46
CA TRP A 69 -10.07 -2.46 -10.53
C TRP A 69 -10.09 -1.52 -9.31
N PRO A 70 -11.26 -1.02 -8.84
CA PRO A 70 -11.32 -0.20 -7.63
C PRO A 70 -10.83 -0.94 -6.38
N PHE A 71 -11.08 -2.26 -6.29
CA PHE A 71 -10.62 -3.08 -5.17
C PHE A 71 -9.11 -3.22 -5.15
N LEU A 72 -8.46 -3.41 -6.29
CA LEU A 72 -7.00 -3.49 -6.39
C LEU A 72 -6.32 -2.16 -6.03
N GLN A 73 -6.90 -1.04 -6.45
CA GLN A 73 -6.42 0.28 -6.07
C GLN A 73 -6.51 0.48 -4.54
N ASN A 74 -7.65 0.14 -3.94
CA ASN A 74 -7.86 0.25 -2.50
C ASN A 74 -6.99 -0.73 -1.71
N LEU A 75 -6.83 -1.96 -2.19
CA LEU A 75 -5.93 -2.95 -1.60
C LEU A 75 -4.49 -2.41 -1.54
N THR A 76 -4.01 -1.83 -2.64
CA THR A 76 -2.66 -1.27 -2.70
C THR A 76 -2.48 -0.13 -1.68
N ARG A 77 -3.44 0.79 -1.62
CA ARG A 77 -3.44 1.91 -0.66
C ARG A 77 -3.43 1.41 0.78
N ASP A 78 -4.27 0.44 1.10
CA ASP A 78 -4.41 -0.11 2.45
C ASP A 78 -3.17 -0.92 2.88
N VAL A 79 -2.63 -1.74 1.98
CA VAL A 79 -1.38 -2.47 2.19
C VAL A 79 -0.23 -1.52 2.53
N ILE A 80 -0.04 -0.46 1.74
CA ILE A 80 1.00 0.54 1.99
C ILE A 80 0.75 1.24 3.33
N SER A 81 -0.49 1.65 3.59
CA SER A 81 -0.87 2.32 4.84
C SER A 81 -0.48 1.47 6.05
N ARG A 82 -0.88 0.19 6.05
CA ARG A 82 -0.66 -0.70 7.20
C ARG A 82 0.79 -1.06 7.42
N THR A 83 1.56 -1.20 6.35
CA THR A 83 2.94 -1.71 6.43
C THR A 83 3.98 -0.61 6.56
N ALA A 84 3.77 0.53 5.89
CA ALA A 84 4.69 1.65 5.97
C ALA A 84 4.37 2.61 7.12
N PHE A 85 3.08 2.78 7.46
CA PHE A 85 2.62 3.80 8.42
C PHE A 85 1.92 3.22 9.66
N GLY A 86 1.59 1.93 9.66
CA GLY A 86 1.02 1.23 10.82
C GLY A 86 -0.48 1.39 11.00
N SER A 87 -1.19 2.09 10.10
CA SER A 87 -2.64 2.31 10.13
C SER A 87 -3.31 1.79 8.85
N SER A 88 -4.61 1.53 8.87
CA SER A 88 -5.37 1.29 7.64
C SER A 88 -5.51 2.55 6.79
N TYR A 89 -5.84 2.38 5.51
CA TYR A 89 -6.12 3.51 4.62
C TYR A 89 -7.31 4.35 5.13
N ALA A 90 -8.38 3.68 5.59
CA ALA A 90 -9.58 4.32 6.11
C ALA A 90 -9.34 5.10 7.42
N GLU A 91 -8.38 4.67 8.24
CA GLU A 91 -7.93 5.46 9.40
C GLU A 91 -7.12 6.68 8.96
N GLY A 92 -6.22 6.50 7.98
CA GLY A 92 -5.40 7.59 7.44
C GLY A 92 -6.24 8.72 6.84
N GLU A 93 -7.27 8.39 6.04
CA GLU A 93 -8.18 9.36 5.40
C GLU A 93 -8.96 10.23 6.40
N LYS A 94 -9.10 9.79 7.66
CA LYS A 94 -9.77 10.58 8.70
C LYS A 94 -8.84 11.57 9.39
N ILE A 95 -7.53 11.34 9.33
CA ILE A 95 -6.52 12.07 10.11
C ILE A 95 -5.79 13.09 9.25
N PHE A 96 -5.62 12.85 7.95
CA PHE A 96 -4.87 13.66 7.00
C PHE A 96 -5.76 14.19 5.89
#